data_AF-A0A1V8U929-F1
#
_entry.id   AF-A0A1V8U929-F1
#
_cell.length_a   1.000
_cell.length_b   1.000
_cell.length_c   1.000
_cell.angle_alpha   90.00
_cell.angle_beta   90.00
_cell.angle_gamma   90.00
#
_symmetry.space_group_name_H-M   'P 1'
#
loop_
_entity.id
_entity.type
_entity.pdbx_description
1 polymer ?
#
loop_
_entity_poly.entity_id
_entity_poly.type
_entity_poly.pdbx_seq_one_letter_code
_entity_poly.pdbx_strand_id
1 'polypeptide(L)'
;MFDTSTITWTLLASDLSGFVNAAEWPLSPGIGSGSTINLILYVPHSRQTPLILSGGGNSWIIPQWGGVQILNPASNTTSHLSAADLEPVMLTFADQLMSLLGVPDSPPSLSLRIAALQRERTTSLILSASSTLGALVRLTRKLQSIAIPKTVAHSVDLTISHLEQACTALNEGDYAAALTSAKVAEAEAEKAFFEPSMVGQVYFPEEHKFAVYVPLLGPMGVPLVMTLVKEVRGLVGRKKGKVKVG
;
A
#
# COMPACT_ATOMS: atom_id res chain seq x y z
N MET A 1 4.30 38.51 -4.01
CA MET A 1 4.57 39.82 -4.66
C MET A 1 3.73 40.87 -3.94
N PHE A 2 4.26 42.08 -3.68
CA PHE A 2 3.47 43.13 -3.02
C PHE A 2 2.66 43.89 -4.08
N ASP A 3 1.34 43.89 -3.95
CA ASP A 3 0.47 44.67 -4.83
C ASP A 3 0.32 46.09 -4.26
N THR A 4 0.87 47.05 -4.98
CA THR A 4 0.89 48.47 -4.59
C THR A 4 -0.49 49.13 -4.75
N SER A 5 -1.41 48.51 -5.48
CA SER A 5 -2.77 49.03 -5.71
C SER A 5 -3.75 48.71 -4.57
N THR A 6 -3.55 47.58 -3.88
CA THR A 6 -4.42 47.11 -2.78
C THR A 6 -3.74 47.09 -1.42
N ILE A 7 -2.44 47.42 -1.33
CA ILE A 7 -1.62 47.32 -0.10
C ILE A 7 -1.73 45.91 0.50
N THR A 8 -1.68 44.90 -0.37
CA THR A 8 -1.78 43.49 0.03
C THR A 8 -0.59 42.69 -0.45
N TRP A 9 -0.14 41.76 0.39
CA TRP A 9 0.87 40.78 -0.02
C TRP A 9 0.15 39.63 -0.68
N THR A 10 0.50 39.33 -1.94
CA THR A 10 -0.10 38.22 -2.70
C THR A 10 0.88 37.05 -2.82
N LEU A 11 0.42 35.85 -2.47
CA LEU A 11 1.14 34.60 -2.74
C LEU A 11 0.61 33.97 -4.03
N LEU A 12 1.50 33.64 -4.97
CA LEU A 12 1.12 32.96 -6.21
C LEU A 12 0.90 31.46 -5.94
N ALA A 13 -0.03 30.86 -6.68
CA ALA A 13 -0.31 29.42 -6.61
C ALA A 13 0.93 28.54 -6.89
N SER A 14 1.83 29.00 -7.77
CA SER A 14 3.11 28.32 -8.09
C SER A 14 4.06 28.23 -6.90
N ASP A 15 3.94 29.14 -5.94
CA ASP A 15 4.88 29.31 -4.85
C ASP A 15 4.38 28.59 -3.58
N LEU A 16 3.14 28.06 -3.59
CA LEU A 16 2.50 27.42 -2.44
C LEU A 16 3.14 26.08 -2.06
N SER A 17 3.65 25.32 -3.05
CA SER A 17 4.41 24.11 -2.78
C SER A 17 5.80 24.40 -2.21
N GLY A 18 6.36 25.58 -2.52
CA GLY A 18 7.65 26.05 -1.98
C GLY A 18 7.54 26.75 -0.63
N PHE A 19 6.35 27.26 -0.28
CA PHE A 19 6.07 27.89 1.01
C PHE A 19 6.27 26.91 2.18
N VAL A 20 5.94 25.64 1.97
CA VAL A 20 6.21 24.56 2.91
C VAL A 20 7.62 24.02 2.63
N ASN A 21 8.62 24.70 3.17
CA ASN A 21 10.00 24.24 3.11
C ASN A 21 10.36 23.47 4.39
N ALA A 22 10.56 22.15 4.26
CA ALA A 22 10.98 21.29 5.37
C ALA A 22 12.33 21.71 6.00
N ALA A 23 13.13 22.55 5.33
CA ALA A 23 14.36 23.12 5.88
C ALA A 23 14.12 24.31 6.81
N GLU A 24 13.03 25.07 6.61
CA GLU A 24 12.71 26.26 7.40
C GLU A 24 11.70 25.98 8.51
N TRP A 25 10.88 24.94 8.34
CA TRP A 25 9.85 24.54 9.29
C TRP A 25 10.32 23.28 10.01
N PRO A 26 10.68 23.34 11.31
CA PRO A 26 11.06 22.16 12.09
C PRO A 26 9.82 21.34 12.44
N LEU A 27 9.14 20.83 11.42
CA LEU A 27 8.07 19.85 11.57
C LEU A 27 8.76 18.56 11.95
N SER A 28 8.73 18.22 13.25
CA SER A 28 9.25 16.96 13.72
C SER A 28 8.57 15.84 12.92
N PRO A 29 9.31 14.98 12.20
CA PRO A 29 8.70 13.84 11.55
C PRO A 29 7.96 13.06 12.62
N GLY A 30 6.68 12.77 12.37
CA GLY A 30 5.77 12.20 13.34
C GLY A 30 6.42 11.03 14.09
N ILE A 31 6.33 11.06 15.42
CA ILE A 31 7.00 10.13 16.35
C ILE A 31 6.38 8.70 16.27
N GLY A 32 5.49 8.42 15.31
CA GLY A 32 4.71 7.19 15.19
C GLY A 32 4.79 6.52 13.81
N SER A 33 4.42 5.24 13.73
CA SER A 33 4.51 4.43 12.50
C SER A 33 3.35 4.66 11.51
N GLY A 34 2.94 5.90 11.28
CA GLY A 34 1.75 6.22 10.47
C GLY A 34 1.91 7.45 9.57
N SER A 35 1.04 7.54 8.57
CA SER A 35 0.92 8.76 7.75
C SER A 35 0.49 9.93 8.63
N THR A 36 1.25 11.02 8.60
CA THR A 36 0.95 12.23 9.37
C THR A 36 0.29 13.27 8.46
N ILE A 37 -0.79 13.90 8.93
CA ILE A 37 -1.44 15.03 8.24
C ILE A 37 -1.07 16.30 9.00
N ASN A 38 -0.48 17.27 8.31
CA ASN A 38 -0.05 18.54 8.90
C ASN A 38 -1.11 19.62 8.67
N LEU A 39 -1.69 20.15 9.75
CA LEU A 39 -2.62 21.29 9.68
C LEU A 39 -1.93 22.50 10.29
N ILE A 40 -1.68 23.51 9.46
CA ILE A 40 -0.80 24.62 9.79
C ILE A 40 -1.56 25.93 9.79
N LEU A 41 -1.46 26.66 10.90
CA LEU A 41 -1.89 28.04 10.99
C LEU A 41 -0.69 28.97 10.82
N TYR A 42 -0.72 29.78 9.78
CA TYR A 42 0.28 30.83 9.53
C TYR A 42 -0.27 32.20 9.92
N VAL A 43 0.44 32.89 10.81
CA VAL A 43 0.11 34.26 11.23
C VAL A 43 1.21 35.18 10.69
N PRO A 44 0.93 36.04 9.70
CA PRO A 44 1.92 36.94 9.14
C PRO A 44 2.31 38.02 10.16
N HIS A 45 3.54 38.52 10.04
CA HIS A 45 4.00 39.66 10.83
C HIS A 45 3.18 40.92 10.48
N SER A 46 3.00 41.86 11.42
CA SER A 46 2.13 43.04 11.24
C SER A 46 2.48 43.93 10.03
N ARG A 47 3.72 43.86 9.53
CA ARG A 47 4.17 44.58 8.31
C ARG A 47 3.78 43.90 7.00
N GLN A 48 3.39 42.63 7.06
CA GLN A 48 3.02 41.78 5.95
C GLN A 48 1.52 41.44 5.93
N THR A 49 0.75 42.03 6.84
CA THR A 49 -0.71 41.88 6.92
C THR A 49 -1.39 42.98 6.11
N PRO A 50 -2.40 42.67 5.27
CA PRO A 50 -2.94 41.34 5.00
C PRO A 50 -2.15 40.57 3.93
N LEU A 51 -1.95 39.28 4.19
CA LEU A 51 -1.40 38.30 3.26
C LEU A 51 -2.55 37.47 2.69
N ILE A 52 -2.72 37.51 1.36
CA ILE A 52 -3.84 36.86 0.66
C ILE A 52 -3.29 36.03 -0.49
N LEU A 53 -3.92 34.91 -0.84
CA LEU A 53 -3.54 34.16 -2.03
C LEU A 53 -4.03 34.82 -3.32
N SER A 54 -3.29 34.64 -4.42
CA SER A 54 -3.72 35.02 -5.77
C SER A 54 -4.96 34.18 -6.16
N GLY A 55 -6.15 34.73 -5.94
CA GLY A 55 -7.42 34.01 -6.01
C GLY A 55 -8.41 34.36 -4.90
N GLY A 56 -8.00 35.16 -3.90
CA GLY A 56 -8.87 35.69 -2.86
C GLY A 56 -9.13 34.76 -1.68
N GLY A 57 -8.53 33.56 -1.68
CA GLY A 57 -8.56 32.63 -0.56
C GLY A 57 -7.46 32.91 0.47
N ASN A 58 -7.62 32.35 1.67
CA ASN A 58 -6.63 32.39 2.76
C ASN A 58 -6.11 30.99 3.12
N SER A 59 -6.46 29.96 2.36
CA SER A 59 -6.15 28.57 2.69
C SER A 59 -5.93 27.72 1.45
N TRP A 60 -5.14 26.65 1.60
CA TRP A 60 -4.91 25.68 0.54
C TRP A 60 -4.57 24.30 1.14
N ILE A 61 -4.73 23.27 0.30
CA ILE A 61 -4.43 21.88 0.64
C ILE A 61 -3.22 21.42 -0.18
N ILE A 62 -2.32 20.68 0.46
CA ILE A 62 -1.24 19.96 -0.18
C ILE A 62 -1.58 18.47 -0.09
N PRO A 63 -1.94 17.82 -1.22
CA PRO A 63 -2.35 16.41 -1.23
C PRO A 63 -1.33 15.51 -0.53
N GLN A 64 -1.81 14.56 0.25
CA GLN A 64 -1.00 13.59 1.02
C GLN A 64 -0.09 14.18 2.10
N TRP A 65 -0.05 15.50 2.27
CA TRP A 65 0.76 16.17 3.28
C TRP A 65 -0.08 16.89 4.34
N GLY A 66 -1.10 17.64 3.92
CA GLY A 66 -1.84 18.48 4.86
C GLY A 66 -2.50 19.72 4.28
N GLY A 67 -2.76 20.70 5.13
CA GLY A 67 -3.40 21.97 4.78
C GLY A 67 -2.78 23.14 5.52
N VAL A 68 -2.81 24.31 4.89
CA VAL A 68 -2.30 25.56 5.45
C VAL A 68 -3.41 26.60 5.43
N GLN A 69 -3.55 27.33 6.53
CA GLN A 69 -4.47 28.44 6.70
C GLN A 69 -3.70 29.68 7.14
N ILE A 70 -3.90 30.78 6.43
CA ILE A 70 -3.40 32.11 6.83
C ILE A 70 -4.48 32.77 7.66
N LEU A 71 -4.11 33.24 8.85
CA LEU A 71 -4.95 34.06 9.70
C LEU A 71 -4.38 35.47 9.73
N ASN A 72 -5.13 36.43 9.17
CA ASN A 72 -4.79 37.84 9.18
C ASN A 72 -5.44 38.51 10.40
N PRO A 73 -4.70 38.78 11.50
CA PRO A 73 -5.28 39.43 12.67
C PRO A 73 -5.69 40.87 12.36
N ALA A 74 -6.83 41.31 12.90
CA ALA A 74 -7.17 42.73 12.90
C ALA A 74 -6.13 43.50 13.73
N SER A 75 -5.65 44.65 13.24
CA SER A 75 -4.45 45.37 13.71
C SER A 75 -4.34 45.69 15.22
N ASN A 76 -5.36 45.38 16.03
CA ASN A 76 -5.41 45.63 17.47
C ASN A 76 -5.49 44.37 18.34
N THR A 77 -5.39 43.16 17.79
CA THR A 77 -5.43 41.95 18.63
C THR A 77 -4.11 41.79 19.39
N THR A 78 -4.24 41.75 20.71
CA THR A 78 -3.21 41.43 21.71
C THR A 78 -2.35 40.22 21.33
N SER A 79 -1.21 40.03 22.01
CA SER A 79 -0.26 38.92 21.84
C SER A 79 -0.82 37.49 21.93
N HIS A 80 -2.14 37.33 22.07
CA HIS A 80 -2.87 36.08 22.20
C HIS A 80 -4.05 36.06 21.25
N LEU A 81 -4.20 34.95 20.54
CA LEU A 81 -5.39 34.61 19.76
C LEU A 81 -6.46 34.06 20.71
N SER A 82 -7.69 34.57 20.61
CA SER A 82 -8.82 34.04 21.37
C SER A 82 -9.37 32.78 20.71
N ALA A 83 -10.18 32.01 21.45
CA ALA A 83 -10.88 30.86 20.88
C ALA A 83 -11.84 31.26 19.74
N ALA A 84 -12.42 32.46 19.82
CA ALA A 84 -13.31 32.99 18.77
C ALA A 84 -12.54 33.30 17.47
N ASP A 85 -11.27 33.72 17.57
CA ASP A 85 -10.43 33.95 16.39
C ASP A 85 -10.01 32.64 15.72
N LEU A 86 -9.91 31.55 16.49
CA LEU A 86 -9.50 30.22 16.01
C LEU A 86 -10.67 29.37 15.52
N GLU A 87 -11.91 29.65 15.93
CA GLU A 87 -13.10 28.93 15.48
C GLU A 87 -13.21 28.80 13.94
N PRO A 88 -13.10 29.88 13.13
CA PRO A 88 -13.16 29.76 11.67
C PRO A 88 -11.96 28.99 11.08
N VAL A 89 -10.79 29.08 11.72
CA VAL A 89 -9.60 28.31 11.33
C VAL A 89 -9.83 26.82 11.55
N MET A 90 -10.39 26.44 12.70
CA MET A 90 -10.68 25.04 13.04
C MET A 90 -11.75 24.44 12.13
N LEU A 91 -12.76 25.21 11.74
CA LEU A 91 -13.75 24.77 10.75
C LEU A 91 -13.10 24.52 9.39
N THR A 92 -12.23 25.42 8.95
CA THR A 92 -11.49 25.22 7.68
C THR A 92 -10.60 23.99 7.76
N PHE A 93 -9.93 23.75 8.89
CA PHE A 93 -9.14 22.54 9.11
C PHE A 93 -9.99 21.27 9.11
N ALA A 94 -11.20 21.30 9.66
CA ALA A 94 -12.12 20.18 9.58
C ALA A 94 -12.48 19.85 8.13
N ASP A 95 -12.78 20.87 7.31
CA ASP A 95 -13.08 20.70 5.89
C ASP A 95 -11.87 20.18 5.10
N GLN A 96 -10.68 20.74 5.35
CA GLN A 96 -9.43 20.26 4.75
C GLN A 96 -9.14 18.80 5.13
N LEU A 97 -9.34 18.43 6.40
CA LEU A 97 -9.15 17.05 6.86
C LEU A 97 -10.15 16.10 6.18
N MET A 98 -11.42 16.48 6.10
CA MET A 98 -12.45 15.69 5.41
C MET A 98 -12.09 15.49 3.93
N SER A 99 -11.62 16.55 3.25
CA SER A 99 -11.16 16.48 1.87
C SER A 99 -9.95 15.56 1.71
N LEU A 100 -8.95 15.66 2.59
CA LEU A 100 -7.75 14.81 2.59
C LEU A 100 -8.06 13.33 2.86
N LEU A 101 -9.06 13.05 3.70
CA LEU A 101 -9.55 11.69 3.97
C LEU A 101 -10.44 11.14 2.83
N GLY A 102 -10.83 11.99 1.88
CA GLY A 102 -11.72 11.65 0.77
C GLY A 102 -13.18 11.51 1.18
N VAL A 103 -13.61 12.21 2.24
CA VAL A 103 -15.00 12.21 2.69
C VAL A 103 -15.85 13.01 1.68
N PRO A 104 -16.91 12.45 1.08
CA PRO A 104 -17.70 13.14 0.06
C PRO A 104 -18.40 14.38 0.64
N ASP A 105 -18.56 15.45 -0.13
CA ASP A 105 -19.15 16.72 0.35
C ASP A 105 -20.67 16.69 0.53
N SER A 106 -21.33 15.66 0.01
CA SER A 106 -22.77 15.44 0.11
C SER A 106 -23.03 14.02 0.59
N PRO A 107 -24.02 13.78 1.49
CA PRO A 107 -25.00 14.70 2.09
C PRO A 107 -24.44 15.59 3.23
N PRO A 108 -25.17 16.62 3.73
CA PRO A 108 -24.63 17.57 4.71
C PRO A 108 -24.29 16.97 6.08
N SER A 109 -24.94 15.88 6.49
CA SER A 109 -24.68 15.26 7.80
C SER A 109 -23.39 14.44 7.78
N LEU A 110 -22.45 14.76 8.67
CA LEU A 110 -21.17 14.07 8.82
C LEU A 110 -21.32 12.55 8.99
N SER A 111 -22.31 12.10 9.76
CA SER A 111 -22.58 10.67 9.98
C SER A 111 -22.88 9.94 8.67
N LEU A 112 -23.71 10.52 7.80
CA LEU A 112 -24.01 9.93 6.48
C LEU A 112 -22.81 10.00 5.54
N ARG A 113 -22.00 11.06 5.60
CA ARG A 113 -20.76 11.17 4.80
C ARG A 113 -19.76 10.08 5.17
N ILE A 114 -19.57 9.85 6.47
CA ILE A 114 -18.71 8.78 6.98
C ILE A 114 -19.27 7.41 6.59
N ALA A 115 -20.58 7.20 6.71
CA ALA A 115 -21.21 5.94 6.30
C ALA A 115 -21.05 5.67 4.79
N ALA A 116 -21.17 6.71 3.95
CA ALA A 116 -20.92 6.61 2.52
C ALA A 116 -19.47 6.23 2.22
N LEU A 117 -18.51 6.91 2.87
CA LEU A 117 -17.09 6.59 2.74
C LEU A 117 -16.78 5.15 3.19
N GLN A 118 -17.38 4.70 4.30
CA GLN A 118 -17.21 3.31 4.76
C GLN A 118 -17.67 2.32 3.70
N ARG A 119 -18.82 2.53 3.08
CA ARG A 119 -19.34 1.66 2.01
C ARG A 119 -18.40 1.65 0.81
N GLU A 120 -17.99 2.83 0.35
CA GLU A 120 -17.06 2.95 -0.77
C GLU A 120 -15.75 2.20 -0.49
N ARG A 121 -15.14 2.43 0.67
CA ARG A 121 -13.90 1.75 1.08
C ARG A 121 -14.08 0.24 1.20
N THR A 122 -15.17 -0.23 1.81
CA THR A 122 -15.47 -1.67 1.90
C THR A 122 -15.56 -2.30 0.52
N THR A 123 -16.29 -1.69 -0.42
CA THR A 123 -16.39 -2.21 -1.80
C THR A 123 -15.06 -2.22 -2.52
N SER A 124 -14.26 -1.16 -2.38
CA SER A 124 -12.92 -1.08 -2.94
C SER A 124 -11.98 -2.15 -2.38
N LEU A 125 -12.03 -2.42 -1.08
CA LEU A 125 -11.20 -3.44 -0.43
C LEU A 125 -11.60 -4.85 -0.87
N ILE A 126 -12.90 -5.14 -0.91
CA ILE A 126 -13.43 -6.42 -1.41
C ILE A 126 -12.96 -6.66 -2.86
N LEU A 127 -13.08 -5.64 -3.71
CA LEU A 127 -12.63 -5.72 -5.11
C LEU A 127 -11.12 -5.91 -5.21
N SER A 128 -10.33 -5.17 -4.41
CA SER A 128 -8.87 -5.29 -4.36
C SER A 128 -8.44 -6.70 -3.97
N ALA A 129 -8.93 -7.20 -2.83
CA ALA A 129 -8.63 -8.56 -2.33
C ALA A 129 -9.01 -9.64 -3.36
N SER A 130 -10.19 -9.52 -3.98
CA SER A 130 -10.66 -10.46 -5.00
C SER A 130 -9.78 -10.44 -6.26
N SER A 131 -9.36 -9.25 -6.70
CA SER A 131 -8.45 -9.07 -7.83
C SER A 131 -7.06 -9.66 -7.55
N THR A 132 -6.54 -9.45 -6.34
CA THR A 132 -5.27 -9.99 -5.86
C THR A 132 -5.28 -11.51 -5.79
N LEU A 133 -6.35 -12.12 -5.25
CA LEU A 133 -6.54 -13.58 -5.33
C LEU A 133 -6.60 -14.08 -6.77
N GLY A 134 -7.33 -13.37 -7.64
CA GLY A 134 -7.36 -13.67 -9.07
C GLY A 134 -5.97 -13.62 -9.72
N ALA A 135 -5.13 -12.66 -9.33
CA ALA A 135 -3.74 -12.56 -9.77
C ALA A 135 -2.89 -13.72 -9.27
N LEU A 136 -3.06 -14.12 -8.00
CA LEU A 136 -2.38 -15.27 -7.41
C LEU A 136 -2.75 -16.58 -8.14
N VAL A 137 -4.01 -16.78 -8.50
CA VAL A 137 -4.46 -17.94 -9.31
C VAL A 137 -3.82 -17.94 -10.70
N ARG A 138 -3.72 -16.78 -11.35
CA ARG A 138 -3.04 -16.69 -12.66
C ARG A 138 -1.55 -17.00 -12.54
N LEU A 139 -0.90 -16.57 -11.46
CA LEU A 139 0.52 -16.83 -11.20
C LEU A 139 0.77 -18.32 -10.96
N THR A 140 -0.02 -18.97 -10.11
CA THR A 140 0.10 -20.41 -9.83
C THR A 140 -0.16 -21.27 -11.06
N ARG A 141 -1.12 -20.91 -11.92
CA ARG A 141 -1.36 -21.62 -13.20
C ARG A 141 -0.21 -21.50 -14.19
N LYS A 142 0.44 -20.34 -14.25
CA LYS A 142 1.57 -20.08 -15.18
C LYS A 142 2.86 -20.76 -14.71
N LEU A 143 3.05 -20.90 -13.40
CA LEU A 143 4.28 -21.39 -12.80
C LEU A 143 3.99 -22.70 -12.05
N GLN A 144 3.64 -23.75 -12.79
CA GLN A 144 3.23 -25.05 -12.26
C GLN A 144 4.33 -25.76 -11.43
N SER A 145 5.59 -25.32 -11.58
CA SER A 145 6.73 -25.82 -10.81
C SER A 145 6.87 -25.18 -9.41
N ILE A 146 6.03 -24.20 -9.04
CA ILE A 146 6.11 -23.51 -7.75
C ILE A 146 5.37 -24.31 -6.68
N ALA A 147 6.11 -24.74 -5.64
CA ALA A 147 5.53 -25.32 -4.45
C ALA A 147 4.89 -24.20 -3.60
N ILE A 148 3.56 -24.24 -3.46
CA ILE A 148 2.81 -23.25 -2.68
C ILE A 148 3.08 -23.46 -1.18
N PRO A 149 3.62 -22.45 -0.48
CA PRO A 149 3.82 -22.53 0.97
C PRO A 149 2.51 -22.69 1.72
N LYS A 150 2.55 -23.37 2.87
CA LYS A 150 1.38 -23.49 3.76
C LYS A 150 0.89 -22.14 4.28
N THR A 151 1.79 -21.16 4.44
CA THR A 151 1.48 -19.78 4.84
C THR A 151 0.59 -19.09 3.81
N VAL A 152 0.91 -19.25 2.52
CA VAL A 152 0.10 -18.74 1.40
C VAL A 152 -1.27 -19.41 1.38
N ALA A 153 -1.33 -20.74 1.50
CA ALA A 153 -2.60 -21.47 1.51
C ALA A 153 -3.51 -21.03 2.67
N HIS A 154 -2.95 -20.85 3.87
CA HIS A 154 -3.70 -20.36 5.03
C HIS A 154 -4.18 -18.91 4.85
N SER A 155 -3.34 -18.04 4.31
CA SER A 155 -3.71 -16.63 4.06
C SER A 155 -4.81 -16.52 3.00
N VAL A 156 -4.81 -17.40 1.97
CA VAL A 156 -5.90 -17.49 0.99
C VAL A 156 -7.21 -17.95 1.64
N ASP A 157 -7.17 -18.96 2.53
CA ASP A 157 -8.35 -19.44 3.27
C ASP A 157 -8.94 -18.34 4.18
N LEU A 158 -8.08 -17.62 4.91
CA LEU A 158 -8.48 -16.44 5.70
C LEU A 158 -9.07 -15.33 4.82
N THR A 159 -8.47 -15.09 3.65
CA THR A 159 -8.99 -14.09 2.71
C THR A 159 -10.41 -14.44 2.26
N ILE A 160 -10.66 -15.69 1.84
CA ILE A 160 -11.96 -16.13 1.35
C ILE A 160 -13.00 -16.06 2.47
N SER A 161 -12.69 -16.58 3.66
CA SER A 161 -13.61 -16.54 4.80
C SER A 161 -13.96 -15.12 5.23
N HIS A 162 -13.00 -14.19 5.26
CA HIS A 162 -13.28 -12.79 5.56
C HIS A 162 -14.01 -12.05 4.44
N LEU A 163 -13.81 -12.40 3.17
CA LEU A 163 -14.61 -11.89 2.05
C LEU A 163 -16.08 -12.32 2.18
N GLU A 164 -16.32 -13.59 2.51
CA GLU A 164 -17.67 -14.11 2.77
C GLU A 164 -18.33 -13.35 3.93
N GLN A 165 -17.63 -13.20 5.06
CA GLN A 165 -18.10 -12.43 6.21
C GLN A 165 -18.38 -10.95 5.87
N ALA A 166 -17.54 -10.33 5.03
CA ALA A 166 -17.78 -8.96 4.59
C ALA A 166 -19.05 -8.86 3.75
N CYS A 167 -19.30 -9.84 2.88
CA CYS A 167 -20.52 -9.89 2.07
C CYS A 167 -21.77 -10.14 2.91
N THR A 168 -21.72 -11.04 3.90
CA THR A 168 -22.84 -11.28 4.81
C THR A 168 -23.15 -10.05 5.64
N ALA A 169 -22.13 -9.39 6.22
CA ALA A 169 -22.30 -8.16 6.99
C ALA A 169 -22.86 -7.00 6.15
N LEU A 170 -22.46 -6.88 4.87
CA LEU A 170 -23.07 -5.92 3.94
C LEU A 170 -24.56 -6.19 3.73
N ASN A 171 -24.96 -7.45 3.57
CA ASN A 171 -26.36 -7.84 3.40
C ASN A 171 -27.20 -7.59 4.67
N GLU A 172 -26.60 -7.74 5.84
CA GLU A 172 -27.22 -7.45 7.14
C GLU A 172 -27.26 -5.95 7.47
N GLY A 173 -26.55 -5.12 6.71
CA GLY A 173 -26.45 -3.69 6.93
C GLY A 173 -25.43 -3.27 7.99
N ASP A 174 -24.60 -4.20 8.50
CA ASP A 174 -23.49 -3.89 9.40
C ASP A 174 -22.24 -3.50 8.61
N TYR A 175 -22.18 -2.22 8.23
CA TYR A 175 -21.07 -1.67 7.44
C TYR A 175 -19.74 -1.62 8.23
N ALA A 176 -19.79 -1.57 9.56
CA ALA A 176 -18.59 -1.51 10.38
C ALA A 176 -17.91 -2.89 10.47
N ALA A 177 -18.70 -3.95 10.69
CA ALA A 177 -18.22 -5.32 10.62
C ALA A 177 -17.72 -5.65 9.21
N ALA A 178 -18.48 -5.26 8.17
CA ALA A 178 -18.09 -5.47 6.78
C ALA A 178 -16.75 -4.83 6.43
N LEU A 179 -16.53 -3.58 6.84
CA LEU A 179 -15.26 -2.88 6.62
C LEU A 179 -14.10 -3.56 7.34
N THR A 180 -14.33 -4.04 8.57
CA THR A 180 -13.30 -4.73 9.36
C THR A 180 -12.88 -6.04 8.69
N SER A 181 -13.85 -6.87 8.28
CA SER A 181 -13.56 -8.11 7.57
C SER A 181 -12.91 -7.85 6.20
N ALA A 182 -13.36 -6.85 5.46
CA ALA A 182 -12.75 -6.49 4.17
C ALA A 182 -11.28 -6.04 4.29
N LYS A 183 -10.93 -5.30 5.36
CA LYS A 183 -9.53 -4.93 5.65
C LYS A 183 -8.66 -6.15 5.93
N VAL A 184 -9.16 -7.10 6.73
CA VAL A 184 -8.40 -8.33 7.02
C VAL A 184 -8.23 -9.18 5.76
N ALA A 185 -9.28 -9.30 4.96
CA ALA A 185 -9.22 -10.01 3.68
C ALA A 185 -8.17 -9.41 2.75
N GLU A 186 -8.15 -8.09 2.59
CA GLU A 186 -7.17 -7.42 1.73
C GLU A 186 -5.73 -7.59 2.23
N ALA A 187 -5.50 -7.43 3.53
CA ALA A 187 -4.18 -7.64 4.13
C ALA A 187 -3.66 -9.08 3.96
N GLU A 188 -4.52 -10.10 4.18
CA GLU A 188 -4.13 -11.51 4.00
C GLU A 188 -3.94 -11.86 2.51
N ALA A 189 -4.73 -11.25 1.60
CA ALA A 189 -4.56 -11.42 0.16
C ALA A 189 -3.22 -10.87 -0.33
N GLU A 190 -2.85 -9.66 0.11
CA GLU A 190 -1.57 -9.04 -0.22
C GLU A 190 -0.41 -9.84 0.37
N LYS A 191 -0.50 -10.25 1.63
CA LYS A 191 0.49 -11.10 2.29
C LYS A 191 0.72 -12.41 1.53
N ALA A 192 -0.35 -13.06 1.06
CA ALA A 192 -0.26 -14.26 0.23
C ALA A 192 0.43 -13.99 -1.11
N PHE A 193 0.09 -12.88 -1.77
CA PHE A 193 0.61 -12.50 -3.08
C PHE A 193 2.08 -12.08 -3.04
N PHE A 194 2.49 -11.35 -2.00
CA PHE A 194 3.85 -10.84 -1.80
C PHE A 194 4.72 -11.73 -0.90
N GLU A 195 4.31 -12.99 -0.65
CA GLU A 195 5.09 -13.93 0.14
C GLU A 195 6.50 -14.10 -0.47
N PRO A 196 7.60 -13.82 0.27
CA PRO A 196 8.96 -13.82 -0.28
C PRO A 196 9.38 -15.15 -0.93
N SER A 197 8.89 -16.27 -0.40
CA SER A 197 9.20 -17.61 -0.90
C SER A 197 8.57 -17.94 -2.24
N MET A 198 7.48 -17.27 -2.62
CA MET A 198 6.87 -17.39 -3.96
C MET A 198 7.68 -16.65 -5.02
N VAL A 199 8.35 -15.53 -4.64
CA VAL A 199 9.22 -14.76 -5.54
C VAL A 199 10.56 -15.46 -5.77
N GLY A 200 11.12 -16.11 -4.74
CA GLY A 200 12.41 -16.81 -4.84
C GLY A 200 12.40 -18.05 -5.74
N GLN A 201 11.27 -18.74 -5.87
CA GLN A 201 11.14 -19.92 -6.75
C GLN A 201 11.10 -19.57 -8.24
N VAL A 202 10.80 -18.31 -8.59
CA VAL A 202 10.92 -17.81 -9.98
C VAL A 202 12.38 -17.80 -10.45
N TYR A 203 13.33 -17.60 -9.53
CA TYR A 203 14.75 -17.43 -9.84
C TYR A 203 15.54 -18.75 -9.93
N PHE A 204 14.96 -19.88 -9.53
CA PHE A 204 15.58 -21.20 -9.65
C PHE A 204 14.62 -22.25 -10.22
N PRO A 205 14.28 -22.14 -11.52
CA PRO A 205 13.66 -23.25 -12.24
C PRO A 205 14.48 -24.53 -12.06
N GLU A 206 13.81 -25.68 -11.89
CA GLU A 206 14.49 -26.97 -11.72
C GLU A 206 15.42 -27.33 -12.89
N GLU A 207 15.19 -26.73 -14.06
CA GLU A 207 16.02 -26.82 -15.26
C GLU A 207 17.46 -26.32 -15.03
N HIS A 208 17.67 -25.35 -14.14
CA HIS A 208 19.01 -24.87 -13.78
C HIS A 208 19.66 -25.70 -12.65
N LYS A 209 18.91 -26.50 -11.89
CA LYS A 209 19.52 -27.47 -10.95
C LYS A 209 20.29 -28.54 -11.73
N PHE A 210 19.72 -29.04 -12.83
CA PHE A 210 20.42 -30.04 -13.67
C PHE A 210 21.72 -29.50 -14.25
N ALA A 211 21.75 -28.25 -14.72
CA ALA A 211 22.97 -27.63 -15.25
C ALA A 211 24.10 -27.48 -14.20
N VAL A 212 23.76 -27.37 -12.92
CA VAL A 212 24.74 -27.29 -11.81
C VAL A 212 25.19 -28.69 -11.37
N TYR A 213 24.27 -29.67 -11.31
CA TYR A 213 24.60 -31.03 -10.82
C TYR A 213 25.23 -31.94 -11.88
N VAL A 214 24.92 -31.77 -13.18
CA VAL A 214 25.45 -32.62 -14.25
C VAL A 214 26.97 -32.51 -14.41
N PRO A 215 27.62 -31.32 -14.36
CA PRO A 215 29.09 -31.23 -14.38
C PRO A 215 29.77 -31.84 -13.15
N LEU A 216 29.10 -31.84 -11.99
CA LEU A 216 29.64 -32.39 -10.74
C LEU A 216 29.49 -33.91 -10.65
N LEU A 217 28.33 -34.44 -11.07
CA LEU A 217 27.99 -35.86 -10.96
C LEU A 217 28.32 -36.66 -12.22
N GLY A 218 28.39 -36.01 -13.39
CA GLY A 218 28.71 -36.64 -14.68
C GLY A 218 30.04 -37.40 -14.67
N PRO A 219 31.15 -36.81 -14.18
CA PRO A 219 32.44 -37.49 -14.11
C PRO A 219 32.44 -38.74 -13.22
N MET A 220 31.59 -38.78 -12.18
CA MET A 220 31.47 -39.94 -11.28
C MET A 220 30.45 -40.97 -11.80
N GLY A 221 29.38 -40.51 -12.45
CA GLY A 221 28.31 -41.36 -12.97
C GLY A 221 28.73 -42.18 -14.20
N VAL A 222 29.50 -41.59 -15.11
CA VAL A 222 29.91 -42.26 -16.36
C VAL A 222 30.73 -43.54 -16.09
N PRO A 223 31.79 -43.52 -15.26
CA PRO A 223 32.55 -44.74 -14.94
C PRO A 223 31.73 -45.80 -14.20
N LEU A 224 30.84 -45.39 -13.30
CA LEU A 224 29.96 -46.31 -12.56
C LEU A 224 29.00 -47.05 -13.49
N VAL A 225 28.35 -46.34 -14.42
CA VAL A 225 27.46 -46.98 -15.40
C VAL A 225 28.25 -47.88 -16.35
N MET A 226 29.42 -47.45 -16.80
CA MET A 226 30.28 -48.23 -17.71
C MET A 226 30.75 -49.55 -17.07
N THR A 227 31.16 -49.51 -15.79
CA THR A 227 31.58 -50.71 -15.05
C THR A 227 30.41 -51.65 -14.80
N LEU A 228 29.24 -51.12 -14.45
CA LEU A 228 28.03 -51.91 -14.22
C LEU A 228 27.54 -52.60 -15.50
N VAL A 229 27.55 -51.92 -16.65
CA VAL A 229 27.22 -52.51 -17.96
C VAL A 229 28.19 -53.63 -18.34
N LYS A 230 29.49 -53.45 -18.06
CA LYS A 230 30.52 -54.46 -18.36
C LYS A 230 30.33 -55.71 -17.51
N GLU A 231 30.04 -55.55 -16.22
CA GLU A 231 29.81 -56.67 -15.30
C GLU A 231 28.53 -57.44 -15.66
N VAL A 232 27.42 -56.74 -15.96
CA VAL A 232 26.17 -57.37 -16.39
C VAL A 232 26.35 -58.14 -17.69
N ARG A 233 27.04 -57.58 -18.70
CA ARG A 233 27.36 -58.31 -19.94
C ARG A 233 28.24 -59.53 -19.68
N GLY A 234 29.21 -59.42 -18.78
CA GLY A 234 30.05 -60.55 -18.35
C GLY A 234 29.25 -61.69 -17.70
N LEU A 235 28.31 -61.35 -16.81
CA LEU A 235 27.42 -62.31 -16.15
C LEU A 235 26.45 -63.00 -17.12
N VAL A 236 25.86 -62.24 -18.06
CA VAL A 236 24.96 -62.79 -19.08
C VAL A 236 25.72 -63.69 -20.07
N GLY A 237 26.93 -63.30 -20.46
CA GLY A 237 27.82 -64.14 -21.29
C GLY A 237 28.20 -65.46 -20.59
N ARG A 238 28.51 -65.41 -19.30
CA ARG A 238 28.80 -66.61 -18.48
C ARG A 238 27.58 -67.53 -18.31
N LYS A 239 26.38 -66.98 -18.17
CA LYS A 239 25.13 -67.78 -18.11
C LYS A 239 24.82 -68.47 -19.45
N LYS A 240 25.05 -67.81 -20.59
CA LYS A 240 24.88 -68.45 -21.92
C LYS A 240 25.93 -69.52 -22.22
N GLY A 241 27.14 -69.39 -21.69
CA GLY A 241 28.20 -70.40 -21.83
C GLY A 241 27.93 -71.71 -21.07
N LYS A 242 27.24 -71.65 -19.92
CA LYS A 242 26.91 -72.84 -19.11
C LYS A 242 25.74 -73.69 -19.64
N VAL A 243 24.93 -73.18 -20.58
CA VAL A 243 23.79 -73.93 -21.15
C VAL A 243 24.19 -74.78 -22.38
N LYS A 244 25.42 -74.65 -22.89
CA LYS A 244 25.94 -75.43 -24.03
C LYS A 244 26.82 -76.62 -23.66
N VAL A 245 26.97 -76.92 -22.37
CA VAL A 245 27.68 -78.12 -21.89
C VAL A 245 26.73 -78.86 -20.95
N GLY A 246 25.86 -79.65 -21.57
CA GLY A 246 24.93 -80.59 -20.94
C GLY A 246 24.67 -81.70 -21.93
#